data_AF-A0A0G3I3Z4-F1
#
_entry.id   AF-A0A0G3I3Z4-F1
#
_cell.length_a   1.000
_cell.length_b   1.000
_cell.length_c   1.000
_cell.angle_alpha   90.00
_cell.angle_beta   90.00
_cell.angle_gamma   90.00
#
_symmetry.space_group_name_H-M   'P 1'
#
loop_
_entity.id
_entity.type
_entity.pdbx_description
1 polymer ?
#
loop_
_entity_poly.entity_id
_entity_poly.type
_entity_poly.pdbx_seq_one_letter_code
_entity_poly.pdbx_strand_id
1 'polypeptide(L)'
;MVTVFDTVNKKKHALHAIPNKKQARHPEKIHKPDTEKIQKPDWIRVRAPVSSSGYQETHKILRSRNLTTVCEEAGCPNIGECWNKNHATFMIMGSICTRACTFCNVATGKPQSLDAQEPQNISWAVKAMKLSHVVITSVDRDDLEDGGAQHFAEVIYAIRQYSPSTTIEVLTPDFLRKPHALETVVLAKPDVFNHNLETVASNYLTVRPGARYFHSLRLLQRVKELNPFIFTKSGIMLGLGETRNEVLQLMDDLRTADVDFLTMGQYLQPTRKHHKVESFITPQDFKSYETIAYSKGFLMVSASPLTRSSYHAGDDFLRLKEARKKITYENKSIKVSQN
;
A
#
# COMPACT_ATOMS: atom_id res chain seq x y z
N MET A 1 63.71 48.73 -7.44
CA MET A 1 62.35 49.09 -7.91
C MET A 1 61.46 47.89 -7.58
N VAL A 2 60.81 47.89 -6.41
CA VAL A 2 59.34 48.09 -6.26
C VAL A 2 58.58 46.84 -6.74
N THR A 3 57.75 46.11 -5.99
CA THR A 3 57.21 46.26 -4.63
C THR A 3 56.54 44.95 -4.20
N VAL A 4 56.52 44.79 -2.88
CA VAL A 4 55.83 43.87 -1.96
C VAL A 4 54.29 43.99 -2.05
N PHE A 5 53.59 42.85 -2.04
CA PHE A 5 52.17 42.59 -1.67
C PHE A 5 51.02 43.39 -2.32
N ASP A 6 49.99 42.67 -2.80
CA ASP A 6 48.66 42.81 -2.19
C ASP A 6 47.76 41.57 -2.38
N THR A 7 47.59 40.84 -1.30
CA THR A 7 46.49 39.90 -1.05
C THR A 7 45.25 40.72 -0.72
N VAL A 8 44.25 40.78 -1.59
CA VAL A 8 42.78 40.79 -1.31
C VAL A 8 42.05 41.14 -2.62
N ASN A 9 41.54 40.12 -3.32
CA ASN A 9 40.23 40.26 -3.98
C ASN A 9 39.55 38.90 -4.12
N LYS A 10 38.93 38.45 -3.02
CA LYS A 10 37.95 37.36 -3.03
C LYS A 10 36.69 37.85 -3.76
N LYS A 11 36.68 37.80 -5.09
CA LYS A 11 35.41 37.64 -5.81
C LYS A 11 35.08 36.15 -5.81
N LYS A 12 34.26 35.78 -4.82
CA LYS A 12 33.45 34.57 -4.85
C LYS A 12 32.65 34.60 -6.15
N HIS A 13 33.18 34.02 -7.22
CA HIS A 13 32.31 33.55 -8.29
C HIS A 13 31.49 32.44 -7.66
N ALA A 14 30.23 32.78 -7.38
CA ALA A 14 29.21 31.82 -7.03
C ALA A 14 29.35 30.67 -8.03
N LEU A 15 29.66 29.48 -7.52
CA LEU A 15 29.39 28.24 -8.20
C LEU A 15 27.89 28.26 -8.46
N HIS A 16 27.50 28.78 -9.62
CA HIS A 16 26.15 28.67 -10.12
C HIS A 16 25.85 27.18 -10.13
N ALA A 17 24.96 26.78 -9.22
CA ALA A 17 24.42 25.45 -9.18
C ALA A 17 24.00 25.07 -10.61
N ILE A 18 24.67 24.06 -11.16
CA ILE A 18 24.27 23.45 -12.41
C ILE A 18 22.79 23.11 -12.24
N PRO A 19 21.88 23.59 -13.11
CA PRO A 19 20.46 23.33 -12.96
C PRO A 19 20.27 21.82 -12.92
N ASN A 20 19.79 21.36 -11.77
CA ASN A 20 19.61 19.96 -11.43
C ASN A 20 18.85 19.29 -12.58
N LYS A 21 19.50 18.41 -13.36
CA LYS A 21 18.80 17.53 -14.31
C LYS A 21 17.68 16.89 -13.49
N LYS A 22 16.41 17.22 -13.79
CA LYS A 22 15.26 16.66 -13.07
C LYS A 22 15.44 15.14 -13.03
N GLN A 23 15.73 14.63 -11.84
CA GLN A 23 15.96 13.21 -11.63
C GLN A 23 14.69 12.49 -12.10
N ALA A 24 14.85 11.49 -12.97
CA ALA A 24 13.70 10.77 -13.48
C ALA A 24 12.96 10.07 -12.33
N ARG A 25 11.63 9.98 -12.41
CA ARG A 25 10.80 9.30 -11.39
C ARG A 25 11.19 7.83 -11.22
N HIS A 26 11.56 7.17 -12.32
CA HIS A 26 11.91 5.75 -12.40
C HIS A 26 13.28 5.59 -13.07
N PRO A 27 14.39 5.97 -12.41
CA PRO A 27 15.73 5.91 -13.00
C PRO A 27 16.13 4.50 -13.46
N GLU A 28 15.72 3.48 -12.72
CA GLU A 28 15.95 2.06 -12.97
C GLU A 28 15.17 1.48 -14.15
N LYS A 29 14.20 2.23 -14.70
CA LYS A 29 13.39 1.83 -15.87
C LYS A 29 13.79 2.59 -17.14
N ILE A 30 14.64 3.62 -17.09
CA ILE A 30 14.93 4.50 -18.26
C ILE A 30 15.41 3.71 -19.48
N HIS A 31 16.30 2.73 -19.29
CA HIS A 31 16.91 1.99 -20.39
C HIS A 31 16.12 0.74 -20.81
N LYS A 32 14.96 0.49 -20.20
CA LYS A 32 14.10 -0.64 -20.60
C LYS A 32 13.40 -0.33 -21.91
N PRO A 33 13.22 -1.34 -22.80
CA PRO A 33 12.38 -1.20 -23.97
C PRO A 33 10.94 -0.94 -23.54
N ASP A 34 10.19 -0.23 -24.38
CA ASP A 34 8.77 -0.04 -24.19
C ASP A 34 8.03 -1.36 -24.48
N THR A 35 7.11 -1.74 -23.60
CA THR A 35 6.20 -2.85 -23.85
C THR A 35 5.17 -2.51 -24.93
N GLU A 36 4.57 -3.55 -25.50
CA GLU A 36 3.41 -3.43 -26.37
C GLU A 36 2.21 -2.85 -25.62
N LYS A 37 1.38 -2.09 -26.33
CA LYS A 37 0.19 -1.46 -25.76
C LYS A 37 -1.02 -2.37 -26.01
N ILE A 38 -1.52 -3.01 -24.95
CA ILE A 38 -2.78 -3.73 -25.00
C ILE A 38 -3.93 -2.74 -24.77
N GLN A 39 -4.95 -2.79 -25.63
CA GLN A 39 -6.10 -1.89 -25.51
C GLN A 39 -6.89 -2.23 -24.24
N LYS A 40 -7.17 -1.19 -23.43
CA LYS A 40 -7.96 -1.36 -22.21
C LYS A 40 -9.42 -1.68 -22.58
N PRO A 41 -9.99 -2.78 -22.08
CA PRO A 41 -11.39 -3.10 -22.29
C PRO A 41 -12.29 -2.08 -21.59
N ASP A 42 -13.54 -2.01 -22.03
CA ASP A 42 -14.47 -0.96 -21.59
C ASP A 42 -14.80 -1.05 -20.09
N TRP A 43 -14.83 -2.25 -19.52
CA TRP A 43 -15.17 -2.49 -18.10
C TRP A 43 -14.13 -1.99 -17.08
N ILE A 44 -12.99 -1.46 -17.52
CA ILE A 44 -11.90 -0.95 -16.65
C ILE A 44 -11.81 0.58 -16.70
N ARG A 45 -12.65 1.24 -17.49
CA ARG A 45 -12.62 2.70 -17.63
C ARG A 45 -13.39 3.36 -16.49
N VAL A 46 -12.77 4.38 -15.90
CA VAL A 46 -13.34 5.21 -14.84
C VAL A 46 -13.51 6.66 -15.32
N ARG A 47 -14.41 7.40 -14.68
CA ARG A 47 -14.58 8.83 -14.94
C ARG A 47 -13.44 9.65 -14.30
N ALA A 48 -13.04 10.72 -14.95
CA ALA A 48 -12.01 11.61 -14.43
C ALA A 48 -12.50 12.37 -13.17
N PRO A 49 -11.61 12.65 -12.19
CA PRO A 49 -11.98 13.11 -10.86
C PRO A 49 -12.29 14.63 -10.74
N VAL A 50 -12.40 15.35 -11.85
CA VAL A 50 -12.13 16.80 -11.90
C VAL A 50 -13.22 17.74 -11.38
N SER A 51 -14.42 17.27 -11.00
CA SER A 51 -15.56 18.17 -10.81
C SER A 51 -16.30 18.09 -9.46
N SER A 52 -15.87 17.29 -8.49
CA SER A 52 -16.63 17.14 -7.23
C SER A 52 -16.07 17.99 -6.08
N SER A 53 -16.96 18.56 -5.27
CA SER A 53 -16.60 19.38 -4.11
C SER A 53 -15.83 18.59 -3.05
N GLY A 54 -16.21 17.33 -2.80
CA GLY A 54 -15.53 16.45 -1.83
C GLY A 54 -14.08 16.15 -2.23
N TYR A 55 -13.80 16.01 -3.53
CA TYR A 55 -12.42 15.86 -4.02
C TYR A 55 -11.57 17.10 -3.71
N GLN A 56 -12.10 18.29 -3.96
CA GLN A 56 -11.38 19.55 -3.72
C GLN A 56 -11.11 19.79 -2.23
N GLU A 57 -12.07 19.45 -1.36
CA GLU A 57 -11.91 19.57 0.08
C GLU A 57 -10.83 18.61 0.60
N THR A 58 -10.89 17.33 0.20
CA THR A 58 -9.85 16.34 0.54
C THR A 58 -8.48 16.82 0.05
N HIS A 59 -8.39 17.28 -1.20
CA HIS A 59 -7.15 17.81 -1.75
C HIS A 59 -6.60 18.98 -0.93
N LYS A 60 -7.45 19.92 -0.54
CA LYS A 60 -7.06 21.09 0.27
C LYS A 60 -6.52 20.69 1.65
N ILE A 61 -7.18 19.75 2.32
CA ILE A 61 -6.74 19.21 3.62
C ILE A 61 -5.33 18.60 3.47
N LEU A 62 -5.13 17.73 2.48
CA LEU A 62 -3.86 17.06 2.25
C LEU A 62 -2.72 18.06 1.97
N ARG A 63 -2.97 19.06 1.11
CA ARG A 63 -1.97 20.06 0.75
C ARG A 63 -1.62 21.00 1.90
N SER A 64 -2.57 21.32 2.77
CA SER A 64 -2.33 22.19 3.93
C SER A 64 -1.28 21.67 4.92
N ARG A 65 -1.01 20.36 4.91
CA ARG A 65 -0.03 19.69 5.78
C ARG A 65 1.04 18.92 5.01
N ASN A 66 1.18 19.19 3.70
CA ASN A 66 2.14 18.54 2.83
C ASN A 66 2.09 17.00 2.91
N LEU A 67 0.89 16.43 3.04
CA LEU A 67 0.71 14.99 3.18
C LEU A 67 0.74 14.30 1.81
N THR A 68 1.39 13.14 1.78
CA THR A 68 1.47 12.29 0.59
C THR A 68 0.41 11.20 0.66
N THR A 69 -0.18 10.86 -0.49
CA THR A 69 -1.11 9.74 -0.61
C THR A 69 -0.66 8.77 -1.69
N VAL A 70 -0.87 7.48 -1.45
CA VAL A 70 -0.66 6.46 -2.50
C VAL A 70 -1.69 6.64 -3.62
N CYS A 71 -2.83 7.28 -3.34
CA CYS A 71 -3.84 7.61 -4.34
C CYS A 71 -3.23 8.42 -5.50
N GLU A 72 -2.42 9.42 -5.18
CA GLU A 72 -1.72 10.25 -6.15
C GLU A 72 -0.46 9.55 -6.68
N GLU A 73 0.40 9.05 -5.78
CA GLU A 73 1.72 8.52 -6.16
C GLU A 73 1.65 7.22 -6.96
N ALA A 74 0.62 6.41 -6.76
CA ALA A 74 0.37 5.22 -7.58
C ALA A 74 -0.45 5.51 -8.85
N GLY A 75 -1.00 6.72 -9.01
CA GLY A 75 -1.89 7.05 -10.13
C GLY A 75 -3.22 6.28 -10.08
N CYS A 76 -3.85 6.24 -8.90
CA CYS A 76 -5.01 5.39 -8.66
C CYS A 76 -6.23 5.85 -9.49
N PRO A 77 -6.88 4.95 -10.28
CA PRO A 77 -8.08 5.30 -11.04
C PRO A 77 -9.27 5.68 -10.12
N ASN A 78 -9.29 5.18 -8.89
CA ASN A 78 -10.41 5.36 -7.96
C ASN A 78 -10.33 6.66 -7.15
N ILE A 79 -9.31 7.51 -7.38
CA ILE A 79 -9.05 8.71 -6.55
C ILE A 79 -10.27 9.63 -6.47
N GLY A 80 -10.99 9.84 -7.57
CA GLY A 80 -12.18 10.68 -7.61
C GLY A 80 -13.30 10.18 -6.72
N GLU A 81 -13.61 8.88 -6.80
CA GLU A 81 -14.67 8.29 -5.97
C GLU A 81 -14.27 8.28 -4.49
N CYS A 82 -13.04 7.85 -4.17
CA CYS A 82 -12.57 7.76 -2.80
C CYS A 82 -12.55 9.13 -2.13
N TRP A 83 -11.94 10.14 -2.75
CA TRP A 83 -11.81 11.46 -2.14
C TRP A 83 -13.15 12.18 -2.05
N ASN A 84 -14.09 11.92 -2.97
CA ASN A 84 -15.44 12.46 -2.85
C ASN A 84 -16.19 11.92 -1.61
N LYS A 85 -15.82 10.74 -1.12
CA LYS A 85 -16.36 10.13 0.12
C LYS A 85 -15.48 10.44 1.34
N ASN A 86 -14.60 11.44 1.25
CA ASN A 86 -13.58 11.75 2.26
C ASN A 86 -12.72 10.54 2.61
N HIS A 87 -12.40 9.64 1.67
CA HIS A 87 -11.53 8.48 1.92
C HIS A 87 -10.18 8.69 1.24
N ALA A 88 -9.10 8.63 2.01
CA ALA A 88 -7.73 8.70 1.50
C ALA A 88 -6.84 7.66 2.17
N THR A 89 -5.85 7.17 1.42
CA THR A 89 -4.80 6.30 1.96
C THR A 89 -3.51 7.12 2.04
N PHE A 90 -3.10 7.42 3.27
CA PHE A 90 -1.89 8.19 3.53
C PHE A 90 -0.67 7.33 3.24
N MET A 91 0.29 7.88 2.51
CA MET A 91 1.58 7.26 2.27
C MET A 91 2.64 7.99 3.07
N ILE A 92 3.09 7.36 4.15
CA ILE A 92 4.05 7.91 5.10
C ILE A 92 5.48 7.71 4.61
N MET A 93 6.40 8.46 5.21
CA MET A 93 7.85 8.39 4.93
C MET A 93 8.22 8.87 3.52
N GLY A 94 7.38 9.74 2.94
CA GLY A 94 7.61 10.41 1.66
C GLY A 94 7.12 9.63 0.43
N SER A 95 7.55 10.08 -0.75
CA SER A 95 7.12 9.58 -2.07
C SER A 95 8.21 8.87 -2.88
N ILE A 96 9.39 8.67 -2.28
CA ILE A 96 10.54 8.01 -2.91
C ILE A 96 10.81 6.71 -2.17
N CYS A 97 10.75 5.60 -2.89
CA CYS A 97 10.97 4.25 -2.40
C CYS A 97 12.41 3.79 -2.65
N THR A 98 12.97 3.07 -1.68
CA THR A 98 14.30 2.42 -1.82
C THR A 98 14.28 1.20 -2.74
N ARG A 99 13.09 0.67 -3.06
CA ARG A 99 12.90 -0.52 -3.91
C ARG A 99 12.30 -0.19 -5.27
N ALA A 100 12.46 -1.15 -6.17
CA ALA A 100 12.16 -1.05 -7.59
C ALA A 100 11.18 -2.14 -8.07
N CYS A 101 10.01 -2.24 -7.44
CA CYS A 101 8.95 -3.13 -7.91
C CYS A 101 8.57 -2.78 -9.36
N THR A 102 8.52 -3.78 -10.24
CA THR A 102 8.38 -3.51 -11.68
C THR A 102 6.98 -3.03 -12.06
N PHE A 103 5.99 -3.28 -11.21
CA PHE A 103 4.60 -2.83 -11.37
C PHE A 103 4.32 -1.44 -10.79
N CYS A 104 5.12 -0.98 -9.82
CA CYS A 104 4.78 0.15 -8.95
C CYS A 104 5.14 1.51 -9.57
N ASN A 105 4.22 2.48 -9.47
CA ASN A 105 4.42 3.83 -10.00
C ASN A 105 5.04 4.82 -9.01
N VAL A 106 5.26 4.44 -7.75
CA VAL A 106 5.97 5.27 -6.76
C VAL A 106 7.41 5.48 -7.23
N ALA A 107 7.97 6.68 -7.01
CA ALA A 107 9.31 7.01 -7.47
C ALA A 107 10.35 6.11 -6.79
N THR A 108 11.40 5.72 -7.51
CA THR A 108 12.53 4.97 -6.94
C THR A 108 13.74 5.89 -6.79
N GLY A 109 14.40 5.85 -5.63
CA GLY A 109 15.57 6.68 -5.38
C GLY A 109 15.99 6.70 -3.91
N LYS A 110 16.80 7.69 -3.54
CA LYS A 110 17.19 7.94 -2.16
C LYS A 110 16.11 8.79 -1.47
N PRO A 111 15.43 8.28 -0.41
CA PRO A 111 14.43 9.05 0.31
C PRO A 111 15.04 10.25 1.06
N GLN A 112 14.18 11.18 1.46
CA GLN A 112 14.52 12.23 2.42
C GLN A 112 14.49 11.67 3.86
N SER A 113 15.05 12.43 4.80
CA SER A 113 14.90 12.14 6.23
C SER A 113 13.43 12.09 6.62
N LEU A 114 13.10 11.29 7.64
CA LEU A 114 11.76 11.26 8.19
C LEU A 114 11.35 12.64 8.72
N ASP A 115 10.11 13.03 8.46
CA ASP A 115 9.50 14.20 9.07
C ASP A 115 8.90 13.80 10.42
N ALA A 116 9.49 14.31 11.51
CA ALA A 116 9.03 14.04 12.87
C ALA A 116 7.60 14.55 13.14
N GLN A 117 7.09 15.49 12.35
CA GLN A 117 5.72 16.00 12.47
C GLN A 117 4.71 15.20 11.66
N GLU A 118 5.14 14.27 10.79
CA GLU A 118 4.26 13.48 9.93
C GLU A 118 3.17 12.73 10.73
N PRO A 119 3.46 12.04 11.86
CA PRO A 119 2.42 11.41 12.68
C PRO A 119 1.30 12.36 13.14
N GLN A 120 1.69 13.56 13.59
CA GLN A 120 0.73 14.57 14.07
C GLN A 120 -0.06 15.19 12.93
N ASN A 121 0.58 15.43 11.79
CA ASN A 121 -0.07 15.95 10.58
C ASN A 121 -1.11 14.96 10.04
N ILE A 122 -0.79 13.66 10.04
CA ILE A 122 -1.74 12.60 9.64
C ILE A 122 -2.91 12.54 10.61
N SER A 123 -2.64 12.50 11.92
CA SER A 123 -3.72 12.47 12.92
C SER A 123 -4.66 13.67 12.80
N TRP A 124 -4.12 14.86 12.56
CA TRP A 124 -4.91 16.06 12.26
C TRP A 124 -5.77 15.89 11.02
N ALA A 125 -5.22 15.35 9.92
CA ALA A 125 -5.97 15.14 8.68
C ALA A 125 -7.08 14.10 8.84
N VAL A 126 -6.81 13.00 9.54
CA VAL A 126 -7.81 11.97 9.88
C VAL A 126 -9.00 12.57 10.62
N LYS A 127 -8.71 13.43 11.61
CA LYS A 127 -9.75 14.15 12.37
C LYS A 127 -10.51 15.16 11.50
N ALA A 128 -9.79 15.95 10.70
CA ALA A 128 -10.38 16.98 9.83
C ALA A 128 -11.32 16.37 8.78
N MET A 129 -10.93 15.22 8.22
CA MET A 129 -11.72 14.46 7.24
C MET A 129 -12.84 13.61 7.89
N LYS A 130 -12.85 13.49 9.23
CA LYS A 130 -13.82 12.69 10.00
C LYS A 130 -13.86 11.22 9.57
N LEU A 131 -12.70 10.61 9.38
CA LEU A 131 -12.62 9.22 8.89
C LEU A 131 -13.11 8.23 9.94
N SER A 132 -14.03 7.34 9.56
CA SER A 132 -14.39 6.17 10.38
C SER A 132 -13.34 5.05 10.28
N HIS A 133 -12.64 4.99 9.16
CA HIS A 133 -11.57 4.05 8.87
C HIS A 133 -10.47 4.75 8.07
N VAL A 134 -9.22 4.52 8.43
CA VAL A 134 -8.05 5.07 7.73
C VAL A 134 -7.09 3.97 7.34
N VAL A 135 -6.55 4.05 6.13
CA VAL A 135 -5.47 3.18 5.66
C VAL A 135 -4.16 3.98 5.65
N ILE A 136 -3.14 3.46 6.32
CA ILE A 136 -1.78 4.02 6.36
C ILE A 136 -0.85 3.04 5.64
N THR A 137 -0.17 3.50 4.59
CA THR A 137 0.85 2.72 3.88
C THR A 137 2.16 3.49 3.88
N SER A 138 3.26 2.87 3.48
CA SER A 138 4.52 3.58 3.27
C SER A 138 5.22 3.15 1.98
N VAL A 139 6.27 3.89 1.64
CA VAL A 139 7.34 3.39 0.79
C VAL A 139 8.24 2.40 1.57
N ASP A 140 9.04 1.59 0.88
CA ASP A 140 10.11 0.83 1.52
C ASP A 140 11.24 1.78 1.92
N ARG A 141 11.68 1.67 3.19
CA ARG A 141 12.77 2.45 3.79
C ARG A 141 13.92 1.55 4.22
N ASP A 142 14.52 0.85 3.27
CA ASP A 142 15.66 -0.04 3.55
C ASP A 142 16.86 0.71 4.16
N ASP A 143 16.91 2.03 4.00
CA ASP A 143 17.90 2.95 4.58
C ASP A 143 17.76 3.17 6.09
N LEU A 144 16.60 2.87 6.68
CA LEU A 144 16.37 2.95 8.13
C LEU A 144 16.65 1.61 8.83
N GLU A 145 17.20 1.64 10.04
CA GLU A 145 17.56 0.42 10.79
C GLU A 145 16.37 -0.50 11.05
N ASP A 146 15.20 0.06 11.35
CA ASP A 146 13.94 -0.64 11.63
C ASP A 146 13.01 -0.73 10.40
N GLY A 147 13.43 -0.20 9.25
CA GLY A 147 12.61 -0.13 8.04
C GLY A 147 11.41 0.82 8.15
N GLY A 148 11.37 1.70 9.17
CA GLY A 148 10.28 2.64 9.42
C GLY A 148 9.14 2.10 10.29
N ALA A 149 9.32 0.95 10.93
CA ALA A 149 8.32 0.32 11.79
C ALA A 149 7.90 1.20 12.97
N GLN A 150 8.86 1.89 13.61
CA GLN A 150 8.59 2.83 14.68
C GLN A 150 7.73 4.00 14.20
N HIS A 151 7.96 4.48 12.97
CA HIS A 151 7.17 5.56 12.38
C HIS A 151 5.71 5.14 12.13
N PHE A 152 5.47 3.91 11.69
CA PHE A 152 4.12 3.35 11.63
C PHE A 152 3.44 3.36 13.01
N ALA A 153 4.14 2.91 14.06
CA ALA A 153 3.61 2.87 15.42
C ALA A 153 3.25 4.27 15.93
N GLU A 154 4.11 5.26 15.70
CA GLU A 154 3.88 6.66 16.08
C GLU A 154 2.65 7.26 15.39
N VAL A 155 2.45 6.97 14.09
CA VAL A 155 1.24 7.38 13.35
C VAL A 155 -0.01 6.74 13.96
N ILE A 156 0.03 5.44 14.29
CA ILE A 156 -1.10 4.75 14.92
C ILE A 156 -1.44 5.40 16.26
N TYR A 157 -0.45 5.62 17.14
CA TYR A 157 -0.65 6.24 18.44
C TYR A 157 -1.21 7.66 18.33
N ALA A 158 -0.66 8.47 17.41
CA ALA A 158 -1.16 9.81 17.17
C ALA A 158 -2.63 9.80 16.71
N ILE A 159 -3.01 8.90 15.79
CA ILE A 159 -4.41 8.79 15.35
C ILE A 159 -5.32 8.38 16.51
N ARG A 160 -4.95 7.37 17.30
CA ARG A 160 -5.74 6.91 18.45
C ARG A 160 -5.95 8.01 19.50
N GLN A 161 -4.95 8.86 19.72
CA GLN A 161 -5.04 9.96 20.67
C GLN A 161 -6.11 10.99 20.29
N TYR A 162 -6.21 11.36 19.01
CA TYR A 162 -7.09 12.45 18.57
C TYR A 162 -8.39 11.98 17.90
N SER A 163 -8.43 10.73 17.44
CA SER A 163 -9.57 10.09 16.77
C SER A 163 -9.76 8.64 17.26
N PRO A 164 -10.07 8.41 18.56
CA PRO A 164 -10.08 7.09 19.17
C PRO A 164 -11.11 6.12 18.58
N SER A 165 -12.17 6.62 17.93
CA SER A 165 -13.18 5.80 17.25
C SER A 165 -12.79 5.41 15.82
N THR A 166 -11.78 6.06 15.22
CA THR A 166 -11.32 5.75 13.87
C THR A 166 -10.57 4.42 13.89
N THR A 167 -10.99 3.51 13.01
CA THR A 167 -10.30 2.23 12.82
C THR A 167 -9.11 2.39 11.88
N ILE A 168 -8.03 1.63 12.10
CA ILE A 168 -6.75 1.83 11.44
C ILE A 168 -6.30 0.54 10.74
N GLU A 169 -6.21 0.57 9.43
CA GLU A 169 -5.51 -0.43 8.62
C GLU A 169 -4.10 0.06 8.30
N VAL A 170 -3.10 -0.78 8.51
CA VAL A 170 -1.74 -0.55 8.00
C VAL A 170 -1.45 -1.45 6.81
N LEU A 171 -0.95 -0.89 5.72
CA LEU A 171 -0.38 -1.62 4.58
C LEU A 171 1.14 -1.49 4.65
N THR A 172 1.81 -2.52 5.16
CA THR A 172 3.23 -2.43 5.50
C THR A 172 4.14 -2.94 4.36
N PRO A 173 5.38 -2.43 4.29
CA PRO A 173 6.50 -3.15 3.69
C PRO A 173 6.68 -4.55 4.29
N ASP A 174 7.61 -5.32 3.74
CA ASP A 174 7.93 -6.66 4.24
C ASP A 174 8.88 -6.67 5.43
N PHE A 175 9.50 -5.53 5.76
CA PHE A 175 10.54 -5.39 6.80
C PHE A 175 11.67 -6.43 6.66
N LEU A 176 12.02 -6.80 5.42
CA LEU A 176 13.04 -7.81 5.16
C LEU A 176 14.39 -7.41 5.78
N ARG A 177 14.91 -8.28 6.67
CA ARG A 177 16.14 -8.08 7.45
C ARG A 177 16.07 -6.89 8.42
N LYS A 178 14.89 -6.58 8.95
CA LYS A 178 14.67 -5.56 9.98
C LYS A 178 14.16 -6.26 11.26
N PRO A 179 15.04 -6.65 12.19
CA PRO A 179 14.62 -7.34 13.40
C PRO A 179 13.67 -6.45 14.22
N HIS A 180 12.71 -7.05 14.92
CA HIS A 180 11.72 -6.38 15.78
C HIS A 180 10.72 -5.44 15.08
N ALA A 181 10.89 -5.17 13.78
CA ALA A 181 10.02 -4.26 13.02
C ALA A 181 8.54 -4.70 13.02
N LEU A 182 8.28 -5.99 12.81
CA LEU A 182 6.92 -6.54 12.87
C LEU A 182 6.32 -6.35 14.26
N GLU A 183 7.06 -6.72 15.30
CA GLU A 183 6.63 -6.67 16.69
C GLU A 183 6.25 -5.23 17.09
N THR A 184 7.05 -4.25 16.69
CA THR A 184 6.77 -2.82 16.92
C THR A 184 5.42 -2.40 16.35
N VAL A 185 5.11 -2.77 15.09
CA VAL A 185 3.83 -2.41 14.46
C VAL A 185 2.66 -3.18 15.08
N VAL A 186 2.84 -4.45 15.41
CA VAL A 186 1.80 -5.27 16.06
C VAL A 186 1.46 -4.75 17.47
N LEU A 187 2.48 -4.33 18.24
CA LEU A 187 2.29 -3.74 19.57
C LEU A 187 1.52 -2.42 19.53
N ALA A 188 1.59 -1.69 18.41
CA ALA A 188 0.79 -0.49 18.20
C ALA A 188 -0.72 -0.78 17.94
N LYS A 189 -1.10 -2.05 17.78
CA LYS A 189 -2.49 -2.54 17.65
C LYS A 189 -3.29 -1.87 16.52
N PRO A 190 -2.84 -1.98 15.26
CA PRO A 190 -3.72 -1.69 14.12
C PRO A 190 -4.95 -2.63 14.15
N ASP A 191 -6.08 -2.17 13.63
CA ASP A 191 -7.28 -3.01 13.49
C ASP A 191 -7.11 -4.05 12.38
N VAL A 192 -6.42 -3.65 11.30
CA VAL A 192 -6.06 -4.53 10.17
C VAL A 192 -4.57 -4.38 9.86
N PHE A 193 -3.84 -5.48 9.82
CA PHE A 193 -2.48 -5.57 9.31
C PHE A 193 -2.54 -6.14 7.89
N ASN A 194 -2.21 -5.31 6.91
CA ASN A 194 -2.22 -5.64 5.51
C ASN A 194 -0.78 -5.73 4.99
N HIS A 195 -0.46 -6.82 4.29
CA HIS A 195 0.74 -6.94 3.50
C HIS A 195 0.41 -7.70 2.22
N ASN A 196 0.50 -7.03 1.08
CA ASN A 196 0.18 -7.65 -0.19
C ASN A 196 1.29 -8.61 -0.65
N LEU A 197 0.89 -9.76 -1.20
CA LEU A 197 1.79 -10.62 -1.98
C LEU A 197 1.97 -10.08 -3.41
N GLU A 198 0.97 -9.39 -3.94
CA GLU A 198 0.92 -8.76 -5.27
C GLU A 198 0.88 -9.72 -6.46
N THR A 199 1.60 -10.85 -6.40
CA THR A 199 1.61 -11.86 -7.47
C THR A 199 1.93 -13.25 -6.91
N VAL A 200 1.86 -14.26 -7.79
CA VAL A 200 2.16 -15.67 -7.50
C VAL A 200 3.66 -15.93 -7.33
N ALA A 201 4.02 -17.06 -6.71
CA ALA A 201 5.40 -17.39 -6.36
C ALA A 201 6.36 -17.40 -7.57
N SER A 202 5.92 -17.94 -8.71
CA SER A 202 6.70 -18.02 -9.96
C SER A 202 7.09 -16.66 -10.54
N ASN A 203 6.22 -15.66 -10.40
CA ASN A 203 6.44 -14.30 -10.89
C ASN A 203 7.09 -13.38 -9.84
N TYR A 204 7.30 -13.86 -8.61
CA TYR A 204 7.58 -12.97 -7.50
C TYR A 204 8.87 -12.17 -7.66
N LEU A 205 9.97 -12.80 -8.10
CA LEU A 205 11.26 -12.11 -8.24
C LEU A 205 11.32 -11.20 -9.48
N THR A 206 10.52 -11.48 -10.51
CA THR A 206 10.44 -10.63 -11.72
C THR A 206 9.55 -9.40 -11.46
N VAL A 207 8.49 -9.57 -10.66
CA VAL A 207 7.56 -8.49 -10.29
C VAL A 207 8.09 -7.66 -9.10
N ARG A 208 8.69 -8.32 -8.10
CA ARG A 208 9.18 -7.75 -6.83
C ARG A 208 10.63 -8.20 -6.52
N PRO A 209 11.64 -7.69 -7.23
CA PRO A 209 13.03 -8.14 -7.05
C PRO A 209 13.57 -8.02 -5.62
N GLY A 210 13.10 -7.01 -4.88
CA GLY A 210 13.51 -6.73 -3.50
C GLY A 210 12.78 -7.52 -2.41
N ALA A 211 11.72 -8.28 -2.74
CA ALA A 211 10.91 -9.01 -1.77
C ALA A 211 11.09 -10.53 -1.90
N ARG A 212 10.63 -11.31 -0.90
CA ARG A 212 10.60 -12.78 -0.97
C ARG A 212 9.21 -13.33 -0.62
N TYR A 213 8.67 -14.22 -1.45
CA TYR A 213 7.30 -14.73 -1.35
C TYR A 213 6.99 -15.33 0.03
N PHE A 214 7.79 -16.31 0.45
CA PHE A 214 7.61 -16.98 1.73
C PHE A 214 7.93 -16.08 2.94
N HIS A 215 8.78 -15.07 2.78
CA HIS A 215 8.98 -14.07 3.83
C HIS A 215 7.72 -13.22 4.04
N SER A 216 7.09 -12.77 2.95
CA SER A 216 5.83 -12.03 2.98
C SER A 216 4.67 -12.85 3.56
N LEU A 217 4.59 -14.14 3.24
CA LEU A 217 3.63 -15.05 3.89
C LEU A 217 3.93 -15.22 5.38
N ARG A 218 5.19 -15.47 5.73
CA ARG A 218 5.59 -15.63 7.14
C ARG A 218 5.33 -14.37 7.95
N LEU A 219 5.49 -13.18 7.36
CA LEU A 219 5.15 -11.91 8.02
C LEU A 219 3.69 -11.90 8.47
N LEU A 220 2.75 -12.22 7.57
CA LEU A 220 1.31 -12.27 7.89
C LEU A 220 0.98 -13.35 8.92
N GLN A 221 1.58 -14.52 8.80
CA GLN A 221 1.44 -15.60 9.77
C GLN A 221 1.91 -15.16 11.17
N ARG A 222 3.06 -14.49 11.26
CA ARG A 222 3.60 -14.01 12.53
C ARG A 222 2.73 -12.93 13.18
N VAL A 223 1.99 -12.13 12.41
CA VAL A 223 0.98 -11.21 12.98
C VAL A 223 -0.04 -11.99 13.80
N LYS A 224 -0.55 -13.11 13.27
CA LYS A 224 -1.51 -13.97 13.98
C LYS A 224 -0.92 -14.63 15.22
N GLU A 225 0.33 -15.08 15.13
CA GLU A 225 1.05 -15.66 16.27
C GLU A 225 1.25 -14.65 17.40
N LEU A 226 1.56 -13.39 17.08
CA LEU A 226 1.76 -12.32 18.05
C LEU A 226 0.45 -11.76 18.61
N ASN A 227 -0.56 -11.59 17.76
CA ASN A 227 -1.86 -11.10 18.17
C ASN A 227 -2.99 -11.62 17.24
N PRO A 228 -3.70 -12.68 17.62
CA PRO A 228 -4.72 -13.30 16.79
C PRO A 228 -5.96 -12.41 16.57
N PHE A 229 -6.15 -11.37 17.39
CA PHE A 229 -7.28 -10.44 17.26
C PHE A 229 -7.09 -9.43 16.12
N ILE A 230 -5.86 -9.18 15.68
CA ILE A 230 -5.61 -8.32 14.52
C ILE A 230 -6.13 -9.04 13.27
N PHE A 231 -6.91 -8.33 12.45
CA PHE A 231 -7.27 -8.84 11.13
C PHE A 231 -6.07 -8.75 10.22
N THR A 232 -5.81 -9.80 9.45
CA THR A 232 -4.75 -9.86 8.46
C THR A 232 -5.36 -9.79 7.08
N LYS A 233 -4.68 -9.07 6.19
CA LYS A 233 -5.14 -8.82 4.84
C LYS A 233 -3.99 -8.96 3.87
N SER A 234 -4.30 -9.44 2.68
CA SER A 234 -3.37 -9.44 1.56
C SER A 234 -4.09 -9.19 0.25
N GLY A 235 -3.32 -8.96 -0.80
CA GLY A 235 -3.81 -8.64 -2.12
C GLY A 235 -2.95 -9.26 -3.21
N ILE A 236 -3.60 -9.51 -4.35
CA ILE A 236 -2.99 -9.92 -5.61
C ILE A 236 -3.47 -9.00 -6.74
N MET A 237 -2.55 -8.63 -7.62
CA MET A 237 -2.89 -8.05 -8.91
C MET A 237 -2.89 -9.14 -9.97
N LEU A 238 -3.99 -9.27 -10.71
CA LEU A 238 -4.11 -10.20 -11.82
C LEU A 238 -3.74 -9.54 -13.15
N GLY A 239 -3.29 -10.34 -14.12
CA GLY A 239 -2.83 -9.90 -15.43
C GLY A 239 -1.32 -9.66 -15.53
N LEU A 240 -0.54 -10.24 -14.60
CA LEU A 240 0.93 -10.22 -14.57
C LEU A 240 1.55 -11.50 -15.16
N GLY A 241 0.74 -12.36 -15.80
CA GLY A 241 1.17 -13.62 -16.41
C GLY A 241 0.97 -14.85 -15.52
N GLU A 242 0.29 -14.68 -14.39
CA GLU A 242 -0.11 -15.81 -13.54
C GLU A 242 -1.15 -16.70 -14.23
N THR A 243 -1.05 -18.02 -14.01
CA THR A 243 -2.10 -18.97 -14.40
C THR A 243 -3.16 -19.11 -13.31
N ARG A 244 -4.35 -19.59 -13.69
CA ARG A 244 -5.45 -19.83 -12.74
C ARG A 244 -5.02 -20.70 -11.56
N ASN A 245 -4.32 -21.81 -11.82
CA ASN A 245 -3.92 -22.74 -10.75
C ASN A 245 -2.93 -22.10 -9.77
N GLU A 246 -2.03 -21.23 -10.25
CA GLU A 246 -1.11 -20.50 -9.36
C GLU A 246 -1.84 -19.48 -8.49
N VAL A 247 -2.89 -18.84 -9.01
CA VAL A 247 -3.77 -17.96 -8.21
C VAL A 247 -4.48 -18.77 -7.11
N LEU A 248 -4.98 -19.96 -7.45
CA LEU A 248 -5.62 -20.84 -6.46
C LEU A 248 -4.62 -21.33 -5.40
N GLN A 249 -3.39 -21.67 -5.80
CA GLN A 249 -2.32 -22.02 -4.86
C GLN A 249 -1.98 -20.85 -3.93
N LEU A 250 -1.88 -19.63 -4.45
CA LEU A 250 -1.65 -18.44 -3.64
C LEU A 250 -2.77 -18.24 -2.61
N MET A 251 -4.02 -18.54 -2.95
CA MET A 251 -5.12 -18.52 -1.98
C MET A 251 -4.87 -19.54 -0.86
N ASP A 252 -4.46 -20.77 -1.19
CA ASP A 252 -4.15 -21.81 -0.19
C ASP A 252 -2.97 -21.44 0.71
N ASP A 253 -1.93 -20.82 0.13
CA ASP A 253 -0.77 -20.33 0.87
C ASP A 253 -1.16 -19.21 1.86
N LEU A 254 -2.02 -18.28 1.43
CA LEU A 254 -2.58 -17.23 2.29
C LEU A 254 -3.45 -17.80 3.42
N ARG A 255 -4.24 -18.84 3.13
CA ARG A 255 -5.04 -19.52 4.16
C ARG A 255 -4.17 -20.28 5.16
N THR A 256 -3.04 -20.84 4.72
CA THR A 256 -2.03 -21.46 5.61
C THR A 256 -1.41 -20.45 6.59
N ALA A 257 -1.36 -19.17 6.20
CA ALA A 257 -0.95 -18.06 7.06
C ALA A 257 -2.11 -17.41 7.83
N ASP A 258 -3.30 -18.04 7.84
CA ASP A 258 -4.53 -17.55 8.50
C ASP A 258 -4.98 -16.14 8.06
N VAL A 259 -4.74 -15.78 6.79
CA VAL A 259 -5.11 -14.45 6.26
C VAL A 259 -6.62 -14.29 6.16
N ASP A 260 -7.20 -13.29 6.83
CA ASP A 260 -8.66 -13.12 6.94
C ASP A 260 -9.29 -12.53 5.67
N PHE A 261 -8.62 -11.57 5.03
CA PHE A 261 -9.18 -10.77 3.94
C PHE A 261 -8.26 -10.81 2.70
N LEU A 262 -8.80 -11.27 1.57
CA LEU A 262 -8.15 -11.21 0.26
C LEU A 262 -8.74 -10.11 -0.63
N THR A 263 -7.87 -9.29 -1.23
CA THR A 263 -8.22 -8.40 -2.34
C THR A 263 -7.64 -8.90 -3.67
N MET A 264 -8.42 -8.80 -4.75
CA MET A 264 -8.00 -9.21 -6.09
C MET A 264 -8.38 -8.11 -7.08
N GLY A 265 -7.36 -7.46 -7.66
CA GLY A 265 -7.54 -6.34 -8.59
C GLY A 265 -6.86 -6.59 -9.93
N GLN A 266 -7.27 -5.90 -10.99
CA GLN A 266 -6.52 -5.93 -12.25
C GLN A 266 -5.26 -5.08 -12.12
N TYR A 267 -4.12 -5.64 -12.55
CA TYR A 267 -2.89 -4.89 -12.80
C TYR A 267 -3.11 -3.88 -13.93
N LEU A 268 -2.85 -2.60 -13.64
CA LEU A 268 -2.84 -1.54 -14.63
C LEU A 268 -1.44 -0.98 -14.76
N GLN A 269 -0.88 -1.10 -15.95
CA GLN A 269 0.47 -0.63 -16.24
C GLN A 269 0.57 0.90 -16.09
N PRO A 270 1.48 1.42 -15.24
CA PRO A 270 1.67 2.87 -15.10
C PRO A 270 2.27 3.53 -16.35
N THR A 271 3.34 2.94 -16.89
CA THR A 271 3.99 3.37 -18.13
C THR A 271 4.47 2.16 -18.91
N ARG A 272 4.75 2.31 -20.21
CA ARG A 272 5.27 1.24 -21.08
C ARG A 272 6.61 0.65 -20.63
N LYS A 273 7.28 1.24 -19.62
CA LYS A 273 8.54 0.73 -19.05
C LYS A 273 8.34 -0.08 -17.76
N HIS A 274 7.11 -0.19 -17.27
CA HIS A 274 6.73 -1.05 -16.16
C HIS A 274 6.46 -2.48 -16.65
N HIS A 275 6.19 -3.38 -15.71
CA HIS A 275 5.82 -4.77 -16.02
C HIS A 275 4.76 -4.82 -17.12
N LYS A 276 4.89 -5.77 -18.05
CA LYS A 276 3.94 -5.91 -19.15
C LYS A 276 2.59 -6.37 -18.58
N VAL A 277 1.48 -5.86 -19.10
CA VAL A 277 0.18 -6.49 -18.86
C VAL A 277 0.10 -7.69 -19.78
N GLU A 278 -0.06 -8.89 -19.22
CA GLU A 278 -0.20 -10.11 -20.04
C GLU A 278 -1.66 -10.33 -20.45
N SER A 279 -2.61 -9.99 -19.57
CA SER A 279 -4.03 -10.15 -19.86
C SER A 279 -4.91 -9.19 -19.04
N PHE A 280 -6.09 -8.86 -19.58
CA PHE A 280 -7.16 -8.22 -18.83
C PHE A 280 -8.19 -9.27 -18.40
N ILE A 281 -8.29 -9.48 -17.10
CA ILE A 281 -9.20 -10.47 -16.53
C ILE A 281 -10.64 -9.96 -16.60
N THR A 282 -11.56 -10.86 -16.96
CA THR A 282 -12.97 -10.51 -17.11
C THR A 282 -13.65 -10.36 -15.76
N PRO A 283 -14.73 -9.55 -15.64
CA PRO A 283 -15.52 -9.49 -14.40
C PRO A 283 -16.05 -10.86 -13.96
N GLN A 284 -16.37 -11.74 -14.91
CA GLN A 284 -16.83 -13.10 -14.62
C GLN A 284 -15.73 -13.96 -13.99
N ASP A 285 -14.48 -13.82 -14.44
CA ASP A 285 -13.35 -14.52 -13.84
C ASP A 285 -13.05 -14.01 -12.43
N PHE A 286 -13.13 -12.69 -12.20
CA PHE A 286 -13.05 -12.12 -10.84
C PHE A 286 -14.14 -12.70 -9.93
N LYS A 287 -15.37 -12.84 -10.43
CA LYS A 287 -16.47 -13.46 -9.68
C LYS A 287 -16.19 -14.93 -9.37
N SER A 288 -15.62 -15.67 -10.32
CA SER A 288 -15.20 -17.05 -10.11
C SER A 288 -14.15 -17.17 -9.01
N TYR A 289 -13.12 -16.31 -9.03
CA TYR A 289 -12.10 -16.27 -7.99
C TYR A 289 -12.68 -15.89 -6.63
N GLU A 290 -13.62 -14.94 -6.58
CA GLU A 290 -14.31 -14.56 -5.35
C GLU A 290 -15.01 -15.76 -4.70
N THR A 291 -15.80 -16.50 -5.48
CA THR A 291 -16.52 -17.68 -5.00
C THR A 291 -15.57 -18.75 -4.44
N ILE A 292 -14.44 -18.98 -5.12
CA ILE A 292 -13.45 -19.96 -4.68
C ILE A 292 -12.70 -19.48 -3.43
N ALA A 293 -12.38 -18.20 -3.34
CA ALA A 293 -11.74 -17.64 -2.14
C ALA A 293 -12.67 -17.80 -0.91
N TYR A 294 -13.96 -17.48 -1.04
CA TYR A 294 -14.91 -17.73 0.05
C TYR A 294 -15.01 -19.21 0.42
N SER A 295 -15.01 -20.14 -0.54
CA SER A 295 -15.04 -21.58 -0.24
C SER A 295 -13.77 -22.09 0.44
N LYS A 296 -12.63 -21.42 0.22
CA LYS A 296 -11.36 -21.65 0.95
C LYS A 296 -11.32 -21.04 2.36
N GLY A 297 -12.36 -20.29 2.75
CA GLY A 297 -12.56 -19.81 4.12
C GLY A 297 -11.96 -18.44 4.42
N PHE A 298 -11.74 -17.57 3.42
CA PHE A 298 -11.52 -16.14 3.70
C PHE A 298 -12.79 -15.53 4.33
N LEU A 299 -12.61 -14.70 5.35
CA LEU A 299 -13.73 -14.01 6.02
C LEU A 299 -14.32 -12.90 5.16
N MET A 300 -13.49 -12.30 4.32
CA MET A 300 -13.88 -11.25 3.38
C MET A 300 -13.06 -11.38 2.10
N VAL A 301 -13.71 -11.15 0.97
CA VAL A 301 -13.06 -11.09 -0.34
C VAL A 301 -13.59 -9.87 -1.09
N SER A 302 -12.68 -9.11 -1.69
CA SER A 302 -13.02 -8.05 -2.65
C SER A 302 -12.31 -8.38 -3.95
N ALA A 303 -13.06 -8.74 -4.99
CA ALA A 303 -12.51 -9.16 -6.27
C ALA A 303 -13.22 -8.45 -7.42
N SER A 304 -12.54 -7.50 -8.06
CA SER A 304 -13.06 -6.79 -9.22
C SER A 304 -11.91 -6.16 -10.01
N PRO A 305 -12.11 -5.79 -11.28
CA PRO A 305 -11.06 -5.14 -12.06
C PRO A 305 -10.49 -3.87 -11.40
N LEU A 306 -11.33 -3.10 -10.71
CA LEU A 306 -10.93 -1.83 -10.07
C LEU A 306 -10.59 -1.97 -8.59
N THR A 307 -10.67 -3.18 -8.02
CA THR A 307 -10.29 -3.39 -6.61
C THR A 307 -8.83 -2.96 -6.40
N ARG A 308 -8.62 -2.26 -5.30
CA ARG A 308 -7.31 -1.90 -4.74
C ARG A 308 -7.33 -2.25 -3.28
N SER A 309 -6.17 -2.50 -2.68
CA SER A 309 -6.09 -2.90 -1.27
C SER A 309 -6.80 -1.93 -0.32
N SER A 310 -6.92 -0.64 -0.66
CA SER A 310 -7.62 0.35 0.17
C SER A 310 -8.98 0.82 -0.38
N TYR A 311 -9.49 0.25 -1.47
CA TYR A 311 -10.79 0.62 -2.04
C TYR A 311 -11.92 0.06 -1.17
N HIS A 312 -12.87 0.91 -0.75
CA HIS A 312 -13.98 0.56 0.16
C HIS A 312 -13.56 -0.08 1.51
N ALA A 313 -12.33 0.15 1.96
CA ALA A 313 -11.76 -0.51 3.14
C ALA A 313 -12.60 -0.34 4.43
N GLY A 314 -13.26 0.81 4.62
CA GLY A 314 -14.15 1.02 5.78
C GLY A 314 -15.38 0.10 5.78
N ASP A 315 -16.08 0.02 4.66
CA ASP A 315 -17.25 -0.86 4.50
C ASP A 315 -16.86 -2.34 4.57
N ASP A 316 -15.71 -2.68 3.98
CA ASP A 316 -15.12 -4.02 4.05
C ASP A 316 -14.78 -4.41 5.49
N PHE A 317 -14.21 -3.50 6.27
CA PHE A 317 -13.87 -3.76 7.67
C PHE A 317 -15.10 -4.02 8.54
N LEU A 318 -16.21 -3.31 8.31
CA LEU A 318 -17.47 -3.59 9.00
C LEU A 318 -17.96 -5.01 8.70
N ARG A 319 -17.98 -5.40 7.42
CA ARG A 319 -18.37 -6.76 7.00
C ARG A 319 -17.45 -7.82 7.58
N LEU A 320 -16.14 -7.56 7.58
CA LEU A 320 -15.11 -8.45 8.12
C LEU A 320 -15.30 -8.70 9.63
N LYS A 321 -15.60 -7.65 10.41
CA LYS A 321 -15.94 -7.80 11.84
C LYS A 321 -17.17 -8.66 12.06
N GLU A 322 -18.23 -8.44 11.28
CA GLU A 322 -19.46 -9.22 11.41
C GLU A 322 -19.25 -10.70 11.02
N ALA A 323 -18.44 -10.98 9.99
CA ALA A 323 -18.07 -12.34 9.62
C ALA A 323 -17.35 -13.09 10.76
N ARG A 324 -16.36 -12.45 11.41
CA ARG A 324 -15.64 -13.06 12.55
C ARG A 324 -16.57 -13.31 13.75
N LYS A 325 -17.49 -12.38 14.04
CA LYS A 325 -18.48 -12.57 15.11
C LYS A 325 -19.34 -13.80 14.86
N LYS A 326 -19.89 -13.96 13.65
CA LYS A 326 -20.74 -15.12 13.29
C LYS A 326 -20.06 -16.45 13.55
N ILE A 327 -18.82 -16.62 13.08
CA ILE A 327 -18.03 -17.84 13.30
C ILE A 327 -17.79 -18.09 14.80
N THR A 328 -17.50 -17.04 15.56
CA THR A 328 -17.30 -17.16 17.02
C THR A 328 -18.57 -17.64 17.72
N TYR A 329 -19.73 -17.13 17.31
CA TYR A 329 -21.02 -17.55 17.85
C TYR A 329 -21.37 -18.99 17.47
N GLU A 330 -21.21 -19.37 16.20
CA GLU A 330 -21.47 -20.75 15.72
C GLU A 330 -20.60 -21.77 16.45
N ASN A 331 -19.30 -21.48 16.60
CA ASN A 331 -18.37 -22.33 17.36
C ASN A 331 -18.76 -22.48 18.84
N LYS A 332 -19.33 -21.43 19.45
CA LYS A 332 -19.81 -21.49 20.83
C LYS A 332 -21.09 -22.32 20.95
N SER A 333 -22.03 -22.17 20.02
CA SER A 333 -23.28 -22.93 20.01
C SER A 333 -23.06 -24.43 19.82
N ILE A 334 -22.13 -24.82 18.94
CA ILE A 334 -21.76 -26.24 18.73
C ILE A 334 -21.17 -26.86 20.01
N LYS A 335 -20.35 -26.11 20.76
CA LYS A 335 -19.78 -26.60 22.03
C LYS A 335 -20.82 -26.74 23.14
N VAL A 336 -21.90 -25.97 23.10
CA VAL A 336 -23.00 -26.06 24.08
C VAL A 336 -23.94 -27.22 23.77
N SER A 337 -24.13 -27.59 22.50
CA SER A 337 -24.99 -28.73 22.12
C SER A 337 -24.32 -30.10 22.22
N GLN A 338 -23.02 -30.15 22.50
CA GLN A 338 -22.23 -31.37 22.67
C GLN A 338 -21.92 -31.72 24.15
N ASN A 339 -22.36 -30.88 25.08
CA ASN A 339 -22.26 -31.09 26.54
C ASN A 339 -23.65 -31.34 27.14
#